data_AF-A0A430B0R9-F1
#
_entry.id   AF-A0A430B0R9-F1
#
_cell.length_a   1.000
_cell.length_b   1.000
_cell.length_c   1.000
_cell.angle_alpha   90.00
_cell.angle_beta   90.00
_cell.angle_gamma   90.00
#
_symmetry.space_group_name_H-M   'P 1'
#
loop_
_entity.id
_entity.type
_entity.pdbx_description
1 polymer ?
#
loop_
_entity_poly.entity_id
_entity_poly.type
_entity_poly.pdbx_seq_one_letter_code
_entity_poly.pdbx_strand_id
1 'polypeptide(L)' 'MAKNRIEKLPGSLFSGMGDVYVDRETGVEYLVFDNGSGVAVTPLYTQEGAIKVNQEYAARLNEKELAD' A
#
# COMPACT_ATOMS: atom_id res chain seq x y z
N MET A 1 4.88 -12.38 17.46
CA MET A 1 3.63 -12.23 16.67
C MET A 1 3.97 -11.46 15.42
N ALA A 2 3.82 -12.02 14.23
CA ALA A 2 4.04 -11.28 12.99
C ALA A 2 2.95 -10.20 12.89
N LYS A 3 3.32 -8.92 13.07
CA LYS A 3 2.40 -7.81 12.78
C LYS A 3 2.10 -7.89 11.29
N ASN A 4 0.82 -7.87 10.91
CA ASN A 4 0.45 -7.80 9.49
C ASN A 4 1.15 -6.59 8.86
N ARG A 5 2.12 -6.88 7.98
CA ARG A 5 2.97 -5.90 7.29
C ARG A 5 2.16 -5.07 6.29
N ILE A 6 1.09 -5.63 5.76
CA ILE A 6 0.22 -5.02 4.76
C ILE A 6 -1.12 -4.63 5.38
N GLU A 7 -1.61 -3.42 5.08
CA GLU A 7 -2.89 -2.89 5.54
C GLU A 7 -3.76 -2.43 4.37
N LYS A 8 -5.06 -2.73 4.41
CA LYS A 8 -6.02 -2.24 3.41
C LYS A 8 -6.32 -0.76 3.65
N LEU A 9 -6.17 0.08 2.63
CA LEU A 9 -6.52 1.50 2.72
C LEU A 9 -8.05 1.67 2.66
N PRO A 10 -8.67 2.38 3.61
CA PRO A 10 -10.11 2.61 3.62
C PRO A 10 -10.55 3.45 2.42
N GLY A 11 -11.69 3.10 1.81
CA GLY A 11 -12.27 3.83 0.67
C GLY A 11 -11.60 3.55 -0.68
N SER A 12 -10.63 2.63 -0.74
CA SER A 12 -9.89 2.29 -1.96
C SER A 12 -10.64 1.34 -2.90
N LEU A 13 -11.86 1.69 -3.29
CA LEU A 13 -12.56 0.94 -4.35
C LEU A 13 -12.02 1.40 -5.71
N PHE A 14 -11.07 0.65 -6.25
CA PHE A 14 -10.68 0.82 -7.65
C PHE A 14 -11.76 0.16 -8.53
N SER A 15 -12.79 0.95 -8.87
CA SER A 15 -13.90 0.61 -9.78
C SER A 15 -14.56 -0.77 -9.57
N GLY A 16 -14.60 -1.26 -8.32
CA GLY A 16 -15.32 -2.47 -7.94
C GLY A 16 -14.60 -3.80 -8.20
N MET A 17 -13.34 -3.80 -8.66
CA MET A 17 -12.60 -5.03 -8.96
C MET A 17 -11.27 -5.15 -8.21
N GLY A 18 -10.86 -4.12 -7.46
CA GLY A 18 -9.62 -4.16 -6.68
C GLY A 18 -9.64 -3.24 -5.47
N ASP A 19 -8.84 -3.63 -4.48
CA ASP A 19 -8.59 -2.92 -3.24
C ASP A 19 -7.15 -2.39 -3.22
N VAL A 20 -6.92 -1.23 -2.61
CA VAL A 20 -5.56 -0.72 -2.40
C VAL A 20 -5.08 -1.08 -0.99
N TYR A 21 -3.86 -1.56 -0.93
CA TYR A 21 -3.15 -1.88 0.29
C TYR A 21 -1.87 -1.05 0.41
N VAL A 22 -1.37 -0.89 1.63
CA VAL A 22 -0.11 -0.22 1.93
C VAL A 22 0.80 -1.15 2.72
N ASP A 23 2.08 -1.18 2.37
CA ASP A 23 3.12 -1.80 3.20
C ASP A 23 3.52 -0.83 4.31
N ARG A 24 3.30 -1.22 5.57
CA ARG A 24 3.56 -0.36 6.74
C ARG A 24 5.05 -0.09 6.98
N GLU A 25 5.94 -0.90 6.41
CA GLU A 25 7.40 -0.73 6.57
C GLU A 25 8.00 0.19 5.51
N THR A 26 7.34 0.35 4.36
CA THR A 26 7.87 1.15 3.23
C THR A 26 6.94 2.27 2.78
N GLY A 27 5.68 2.25 3.21
CA GLY A 27 4.62 3.15 2.76
C GLY A 27 4.14 2.88 1.33
N VAL A 28 4.67 1.88 0.62
CA VAL A 28 4.31 1.62 -0.79
C VAL A 28 2.86 1.17 -0.91
N GLU A 29 2.13 1.76 -1.85
CA GLU A 29 0.76 1.37 -2.17
C GLU A 29 0.72 0.29 -3.26
N TYR A 30 -0.13 -0.72 -3.07
CA TYR A 30 -0.36 -1.83 -3.97
C TYR A 30 -1.82 -1.93 -4.34
N LEU A 31 -2.12 -2.16 -5.61
CA LEU A 31 -3.43 -2.60 -6.05
C LEU A 31 -3.46 -4.13 -5.99
N VAL A 32 -4.46 -4.66 -5.30
CA VAL A 32 -4.77 -6.08 -5.26
C VAL A 32 -6.11 -6.29 -5.95
N PHE A 33 -6.13 -7.09 -7.00
CA PHE A 33 -7.36 -7.46 -7.69
C PHE A 33 -7.48 -8.98 -7.76
N ASP A 34 -8.69 -9.47 -7.50
CA ASP A 34 -9.07 -10.87 -7.64
C ASP A 34 -10.07 -10.96 -8.78
N ASN A 35 -9.72 -11.73 -9.81
CA ASN A 35 -10.56 -11.93 -10.99
C ASN A 35 -11.29 -13.28 -10.98
N GLY A 36 -11.32 -13.98 -9.83
CA GLY A 36 -11.93 -15.30 -9.67
C GLY A 36 -11.08 -16.46 -10.20
N SER A 37 -9.99 -16.19 -10.91
CA SER A 37 -9.01 -17.20 -11.37
C SER A 37 -7.66 -17.09 -10.65
N GLY A 38 -7.44 -16.00 -9.92
CA GLY A 38 -6.23 -15.76 -9.16
C GLY A 38 -6.16 -14.33 -8.63
N VAL A 39 -5.24 -14.11 -7.70
CA VAL A 39 -4.95 -12.80 -7.12
C VAL A 39 -3.75 -12.21 -7.83
N ALA A 40 -3.90 -10.99 -8.32
CA ALA A 40 -2.80 -10.20 -8.85
C ALA A 40 -2.52 -9.01 -7.93
N VAL A 41 -1.23 -8.73 -7.75
CA VAL A 41 -0.72 -7.67 -6.90
C VAL A 41 0.25 -6.83 -7.72
N THR A 42 0.01 -5.53 -7.82
CA THR A 42 0.89 -4.60 -8.51
C THR A 42 1.14 -3.36 -7.65
N PRO A 43 2.38 -2.85 -7.58
CA PRO A 43 2.61 -1.53 -7.01
C PRO A 43 1.84 -0.48 -7.83
N LEU A 44 1.38 0.55 -7.13
CA LEU A 44 0.86 1.76 -7.76
C LEU A 44 2.01 2.71 -8.08
N TYR A 45 1.82 3.51 -9.13
CA TYR A 45 2.79 4.50 -9.56
C TYR A 45 2.13 5.88 -9.63
N THR A 46 2.93 6.93 -9.43
CA THR A 46 2.53 8.31 -9.69
C THR A 46 2.44 8.59 -11.18
N GLN A 47 1.90 9.74 -11.56
CA GLN A 47 1.84 10.15 -12.96
C GLN A 47 3.22 10.30 -13.59
N GLU A 48 4.25 10.64 -12.81
CA GLU A 48 5.65 10.71 -13.25
C GLU A 48 6.33 9.33 -13.36
N GLY A 49 5.63 8.24 -13.02
CA GLY A 49 6.16 6.88 -13.07
C GLY A 49 7.00 6.46 -11.85
N ALA A 50 7.01 7.26 -10.78
CA ALA A 50 7.61 6.87 -9.52
C ALA A 50 6.69 5.92 -8.75
N ILE A 51 7.23 5.06 -7.87
CA ILE A 51 6.40 4.23 -6.98
C ILE A 51 5.56 5.15 -6.09
N LYS A 52 4.26 4.85 -6.00
CA LYS A 52 3.34 5.61 -5.17
C LYS A 52 3.53 5.19 -3.71
N VAL A 53 3.91 6.16 -2.89
CA VAL A 53 4.11 6.01 -1.45
C VAL A 53 3.06 6.82 -0.70
N ASN A 54 2.38 6.17 0.23
CA ASN A 54 1.45 6.80 1.13
C ASN A 54 2.21 7.68 2.14
N GLN A 55 1.94 8.99 2.10
CA GLN A 55 2.69 9.97 2.89
C GLN A 55 2.46 9.82 4.40
N GLU A 56 1.30 9.36 4.84
CA GLU A 56 1.03 9.15 6.27
C GLU A 56 1.88 8.00 6.84
N TYR A 57 2.04 6.93 6.08
CA TYR A 57 2.89 5.80 6.45
C TYR A 57 4.37 6.15 6.35
N ALA A 58 4.78 6.92 5.33
CA ALA A 58 6.14 7.41 5.21
C ALA A 58 6.53 8.35 6.37
N ALA A 59 5.63 9.23 6.79
CA ALA A 59 5.87 10.13 7.93
C ALA A 59 6.09 9.35 9.23
N ARG A 60 5.29 8.32 9.51
CA ARG A 60 5.45 7.45 10.69
C ARG A 60 6.79 6.70 10.70
N LEU A 61 7.33 6.35 9.53
CA LEU A 61 8.64 5.71 9.43
C LEU A 61 9.75 6.70 9.81
N ASN A 62 9.69 7.93 9.29
CA ASN A 62 10.64 8.97 9.65
C ASN A 62 10.60 9.29 11.15
N GLU A 63 9.41 9.39 11.75
CA GLU A 63 9.27 9.61 13.20
C GLU A 63 9.84 8.45 14.03
N LYS A 64 9.71 7.21 13.54
CA LYS A 64 10.27 6.03 14.20
C LYS A 64 11.81 6.03 14.12
N GLU A 65 12.39 6.39 12.98
CA GLU A 65 13.85 6.52 12.84
C GLU A 65 14.43 7.66 13.69
N LEU A 66 13.65 8.70 13.99
CA LEU A 66 14.03 9.79 14.89
C LEU A 66 13.92 9.44 16.38
N ALA A 67 13.23 8.34 16.72
CA ALA A 67 12.97 7.94 18.10
C ALA A 67 13.85 6.76 18.58
N ASP A 68 14.61 6.13 17.69
CA ASP A 68 15.65 5.11 17.95
C ASP A 68 17.05 5.77 18.06
#